data_AF-A0A1M3THI4-F1
#
_entry.id   AF-A0A1M3THI4-F1
#
_cell.length_a   1.000
_cell.length_b   1.000
_cell.length_c   1.000
_cell.angle_alpha   90.00
_cell.angle_beta   90.00
_cell.angle_gamma   90.00
#
_symmetry.space_group_name_H-M   'P 1'
#
loop_
_entity.id
_entity.type
_entity.pdbx_description
1 polymer ?
#
loop_
_entity_poly.entity_id
_entity_poly.type
_entity_poly.pdbx_seq_one_letter_code
_entity_poly.pdbx_strand_id
1 'polypeptide(L)'
;MVANSVMLRLLKDFLQILRDSPEIKAITGYGQAQCVIVGGAAVRCYVRNRSVRDNFDFAIFPPGFAPKLKKELSNLENFEMRRDQLVWHTAYGYIRIGIRPTDDFATIPKSLQLLGNLDPDELPVIPLTELIIFKAQACGNRSKKQNQRDATDVSELINLFPGRSFRRQLMDRQWASLQLVKPSLKASKSDYDWDTAF
;
A
#
# COMPACT_ATOMS: atom_id res chain seq x y z
N MET A 1 -16.11 -8.28 6.72
CA MET A 1 -15.47 -6.97 7.03
C MET A 1 -14.65 -7.16 8.29
N VAL A 2 -13.33 -7.01 8.19
CA VAL A 2 -12.43 -7.07 9.35
C VAL A 2 -12.56 -5.77 10.15
N ALA A 3 -12.85 -5.85 11.45
CA ALA A 3 -12.91 -4.69 12.34
C ALA A 3 -11.55 -3.97 12.40
N ASN A 4 -11.53 -2.66 12.71
CA ASN A 4 -10.31 -1.86 12.65
C ASN A 4 -9.17 -2.44 13.53
N SER A 5 -9.52 -2.90 14.74
CA SER A 5 -8.59 -3.53 15.67
C SER A 5 -8.02 -4.85 15.13
N VAL A 6 -8.86 -5.66 14.47
CA VAL A 6 -8.45 -6.94 13.89
C VAL A 6 -7.51 -6.73 12.69
N MET A 7 -7.82 -5.75 11.83
CA MET A 7 -6.98 -5.42 10.67
C MET A 7 -5.58 -4.97 11.12
N LEU A 8 -5.52 -4.04 12.09
CA LEU A 8 -4.25 -3.57 12.62
C LEU A 8 -3.45 -4.72 13.21
N ARG A 9 -4.07 -5.59 14.03
CA ARG A 9 -3.39 -6.77 14.57
C ARG A 9 -2.85 -7.67 13.46
N LEU A 10 -3.63 -7.98 12.43
CA LEU A 10 -3.18 -8.80 11.31
C LEU A 10 -2.01 -8.16 10.54
N LEU A 11 -1.96 -6.83 10.40
CA LEU A 11 -0.78 -6.15 9.87
C LEU A 11 0.43 -6.33 10.79
N LYS A 12 0.27 -6.19 12.10
CA LYS A 12 1.35 -6.40 13.07
C LYS A 12 1.89 -7.83 12.98
N ASP A 13 1.00 -8.81 13.01
CA ASP A 13 1.31 -10.22 12.89
C ASP A 13 2.09 -10.50 11.58
N PHE A 14 1.68 -9.92 10.46
CA PHE A 14 2.40 -10.07 9.20
C PHE A 14 3.79 -9.42 9.22
N LEU A 15 3.94 -8.24 9.83
CA LEU A 15 5.27 -7.61 10.00
C LEU A 15 6.19 -8.44 10.91
N GLN A 16 5.63 -9.07 11.95
CA GLN A 16 6.37 -10.01 12.78
C GLN A 16 6.87 -11.21 11.97
N ILE A 17 6.03 -11.79 11.09
CA ILE A 17 6.46 -12.85 10.17
C ILE A 17 7.65 -12.38 9.32
N LEU A 18 7.58 -11.18 8.72
CA LEU A 18 8.69 -10.66 7.92
C LEU A 18 9.98 -10.44 8.72
N ARG A 19 9.87 -10.08 10.00
CA ARG A 19 11.01 -9.79 10.88
C ARG A 19 11.63 -11.04 11.49
N ASP A 20 10.79 -11.97 11.95
CA ASP A 20 11.17 -13.01 12.90
C ASP A 20 11.33 -14.40 12.26
N SER A 21 10.67 -14.67 11.11
CA SER A 21 10.73 -15.98 10.46
C SER A 21 12.14 -16.35 10.01
N PRO A 22 12.72 -17.47 10.49
CA PRO A 22 14.06 -17.92 10.10
C PRO A 22 14.23 -18.11 8.59
N GLU A 23 13.21 -18.64 7.92
CA GLU A 23 13.20 -18.89 6.47
C GLU A 23 13.30 -17.58 5.69
N ILE A 24 12.61 -16.53 6.15
CA ILE A 24 12.66 -15.20 5.53
C ILE A 24 14.02 -14.54 5.78
N LYS A 25 14.57 -14.68 6.99
CA LYS A 25 15.90 -14.18 7.34
C LYS A 25 17.02 -14.87 6.55
N ALA A 26 16.81 -16.11 6.13
CA ALA A 26 17.76 -16.87 5.31
C ALA A 26 17.81 -16.41 3.84
N ILE A 27 16.86 -15.59 3.38
CA ILE A 27 16.87 -15.09 2.00
C ILE A 27 18.09 -14.18 1.76
N THR A 28 18.89 -14.49 0.74
CA THR A 28 20.02 -13.64 0.33
C THR A 28 19.55 -12.21 0.06
N GLY A 29 20.12 -11.25 0.80
CA GLY A 29 19.78 -9.83 0.72
C GLY A 29 18.86 -9.33 1.82
N TYR A 30 18.39 -10.21 2.73
CA TYR A 30 17.49 -9.83 3.83
C TYR A 30 17.98 -8.63 4.65
N GLY A 31 19.28 -8.59 4.99
CA GLY A 31 19.85 -7.52 5.82
C GLY A 31 19.77 -6.11 5.20
N GLN A 32 19.49 -6.00 3.90
CA GLN A 32 19.28 -4.73 3.20
C GLN A 32 17.84 -4.55 2.74
N ALA A 33 17.01 -5.58 2.89
CA ALA A 33 15.63 -5.55 2.45
C ALA A 33 14.82 -4.61 3.33
N GLN A 34 13.95 -3.84 2.71
CA GLN A 34 13.07 -2.87 3.36
C GLN A 34 11.65 -3.05 2.87
N CYS A 35 10.68 -2.69 3.70
CA CYS A 35 9.28 -2.64 3.31
C CYS A 35 8.56 -1.39 3.80
N VAL A 36 7.42 -1.12 3.17
CA VAL A 36 6.44 -0.13 3.59
C VAL A 36 5.04 -0.60 3.16
N ILE A 37 4.05 -0.39 4.02
CA ILE A 37 2.63 -0.66 3.76
C ILE A 37 2.11 0.38 2.76
N VAL A 38 1.46 -0.09 1.70
CA VAL A 38 0.88 0.72 0.63
C VAL A 38 -0.57 0.31 0.34
N GLY A 39 -1.17 0.90 -0.69
CA GLY A 39 -2.48 0.47 -1.19
C GLY A 39 -3.62 0.71 -0.21
N GLY A 40 -4.61 -0.18 -0.20
CA GLY A 40 -5.83 0.01 0.59
C GLY A 40 -5.61 -0.05 2.11
N ALA A 41 -4.66 -0.87 2.56
CA ALA A 41 -4.30 -0.97 3.98
C ALA A 41 -3.72 0.36 4.49
N ALA A 42 -2.81 0.96 3.72
CA ALA A 42 -2.27 2.29 4.04
C ALA A 42 -3.35 3.37 4.09
N VAL A 43 -4.31 3.38 3.15
CA VAL A 43 -5.44 4.33 3.20
C VAL A 43 -6.21 4.21 4.50
N ARG A 44 -6.46 2.98 4.97
CA ARG A 44 -7.18 2.74 6.22
C ARG A 44 -6.44 3.21 7.47
N CYS A 45 -5.11 3.24 7.45
CA CYS A 45 -4.31 3.83 8.53
C CYS A 45 -4.60 5.34 8.70
N TYR A 46 -4.94 6.04 7.61
CA TYR A 46 -5.31 7.46 7.63
C TYR A 46 -6.83 7.70 7.73
N VAL A 47 -7.64 6.87 7.06
CA VAL A 47 -9.10 7.02 6.95
C VAL A 47 -9.81 5.85 7.63
N ARG A 48 -10.21 6.07 8.89
CA ARG A 48 -10.75 5.03 9.79
C ARG A 48 -12.04 4.36 9.34
N ASN A 49 -12.78 4.90 8.37
CA ASN A 49 -14.02 4.29 7.86
C ASN A 49 -13.82 3.50 6.56
N ARG A 50 -12.60 3.48 6.01
CA ARG A 50 -12.32 2.82 4.74
C ARG A 50 -12.33 1.29 4.84
N SER A 51 -13.24 0.60 4.14
CA SER A 51 -13.29 -0.88 4.20
C SER A 51 -12.11 -1.54 3.47
N VAL A 52 -11.14 -2.11 4.18
CA VAL A 52 -10.11 -2.95 3.54
C VAL A 52 -10.76 -4.30 3.22
N ARG A 53 -10.90 -4.61 1.93
CA ARG A 53 -11.36 -5.92 1.47
C ARG A 53 -10.15 -6.86 1.50
N ASP A 54 -9.88 -7.42 2.67
CA ASP A 54 -8.99 -8.56 2.95
C ASP A 54 -7.70 -8.60 2.11
N ASN A 55 -7.07 -7.44 1.87
CA ASN A 55 -5.88 -7.30 1.04
C ASN A 55 -4.89 -6.35 1.69
N PHE A 56 -3.67 -6.81 1.91
CA PHE A 56 -2.55 -5.99 2.36
C PHE A 56 -1.51 -5.91 1.25
N ASP A 57 -1.10 -4.70 0.89
CA ASP A 57 -0.10 -4.48 -0.15
C ASP A 57 1.15 -3.83 0.48
N PHE A 58 2.33 -4.34 0.15
CA PHE A 58 3.62 -3.89 0.65
C PHE A 58 4.55 -3.58 -0.53
N ALA A 59 5.22 -2.43 -0.48
CA ALA A 59 6.32 -2.14 -1.39
C ALA A 59 7.62 -2.65 -0.77
N ILE A 60 8.45 -3.32 -1.58
CA ILE A 60 9.70 -3.97 -1.16
C ILE A 60 10.88 -3.39 -1.92
N PHE A 61 11.93 -3.06 -1.17
CA PHE A 61 13.23 -2.65 -1.69
C PHE A 61 14.31 -3.60 -1.15
N PRO A 62 15.38 -3.93 -1.90
CA PRO A 62 15.53 -3.66 -3.33
C PRO A 62 14.51 -4.46 -4.17
N PRO A 63 14.18 -4.02 -5.40
CA PRO A 63 13.17 -4.66 -6.26
C PRO A 63 13.38 -6.18 -6.43
N GLY A 64 14.63 -6.61 -6.61
CA GLY A 64 14.99 -8.02 -6.76
C GLY A 64 14.73 -8.90 -5.54
N PHE A 65 14.47 -8.31 -4.36
CA PHE A 65 14.09 -9.06 -3.16
C PHE A 65 12.61 -9.45 -3.16
N ALA A 66 11.73 -8.65 -3.75
CA ALA A 66 10.28 -8.88 -3.80
C ALA A 66 9.86 -10.27 -4.31
N PRO A 67 10.36 -10.78 -5.46
CA PRO A 67 9.99 -12.10 -5.94
C PRO A 67 10.53 -13.24 -5.06
N LYS A 68 11.72 -13.06 -4.45
CA LYS A 68 12.30 -14.04 -3.52
C LYS A 68 11.46 -14.13 -2.25
N LEU A 69 11.09 -12.98 -1.69
CA LEU A 69 10.22 -12.89 -0.53
C LEU A 69 8.87 -13.56 -0.79
N LYS A 70 8.23 -13.24 -1.92
CA LYS A 70 6.93 -13.84 -2.28
C LYS A 70 7.02 -15.37 -2.40
N LYS A 71 8.12 -15.88 -2.99
CA LYS A 71 8.38 -17.31 -3.10
C LYS A 71 8.54 -17.96 -1.73
N GLU A 72 9.37 -17.41 -0.84
CA GLU A 72 9.53 -18.03 0.48
C GLU A 72 8.29 -17.93 1.35
N LEU A 73 7.58 -16.79 1.31
CA LEU A 73 6.28 -16.70 1.98
C LEU A 73 5.34 -17.80 1.50
N SER A 74 5.31 -18.13 0.20
CA SER A 74 4.44 -19.21 -0.31
C SER A 74 4.81 -20.62 0.16
N ASN A 75 6.01 -20.81 0.74
CA ASN A 75 6.45 -22.07 1.32
C ASN A 75 6.17 -22.17 2.83
N LEU A 76 5.82 -21.04 3.48
CA LEU A 76 5.53 -21.02 4.91
C LEU A 76 4.17 -21.65 5.22
N GLU A 77 4.07 -22.20 6.43
CA GLU A 77 2.80 -22.65 6.97
C GLU A 77 1.80 -21.48 7.01
N ASN A 78 0.55 -21.73 6.62
CA ASN A 78 -0.54 -20.75 6.47
C ASN A 78 -0.46 -19.83 5.25
N PHE A 79 0.50 -20.02 4.34
CA PHE A 79 0.51 -19.28 3.08
C PHE A 79 0.27 -20.21 1.90
N GLU A 80 -0.34 -19.67 0.85
CA GLU A 80 -0.48 -20.39 -0.41
C GLU A 80 -0.50 -19.43 -1.61
N MET A 81 -0.17 -19.98 -2.79
CA MET A 81 -0.37 -19.30 -4.05
C MET A 81 -1.72 -19.72 -4.66
N ARG A 82 -2.66 -18.78 -4.76
CA ARG A 82 -3.89 -18.94 -5.54
C ARG A 82 -3.72 -18.28 -6.90
N ARG A 83 -3.47 -19.10 -7.92
CA ARG A 83 -3.04 -18.62 -9.26
C ARG A 83 -1.75 -17.79 -9.11
N ASP A 84 -1.84 -16.48 -9.30
CA ASP A 84 -0.74 -15.51 -9.23
C ASP A 84 -0.72 -14.71 -7.91
N GLN A 85 -1.65 -14.98 -6.99
CA GLN A 85 -1.83 -14.21 -5.75
C GLN A 85 -1.32 -14.98 -4.54
N LEU A 86 -0.46 -14.33 -3.75
CA LEU A 86 -0.09 -14.84 -2.44
C LEU A 86 -1.24 -14.59 -1.47
N VAL A 87 -1.63 -15.62 -0.75
CA VAL A 87 -2.73 -15.59 0.22
C VAL A 87 -2.22 -16.08 1.56
N TRP A 88 -2.60 -15.38 2.62
CA TRP A 88 -2.31 -15.72 4.00
C TRP A 88 -3.60 -16.18 4.70
N HIS A 89 -3.59 -17.40 5.21
CA HIS A 89 -4.67 -17.98 6.00
C HIS A 89 -4.57 -17.54 7.45
N THR A 90 -5.68 -17.07 7.99
CA THR A 90 -5.79 -16.53 9.33
C THR A 90 -7.03 -17.11 10.01
N ALA A 91 -7.13 -16.93 11.33
CA ALA A 91 -8.35 -17.30 12.06
C ALA A 91 -9.61 -16.56 11.58
N TYR A 92 -9.47 -15.51 10.77
CA TYR A 92 -10.57 -14.68 10.24
C TYR A 92 -10.88 -14.98 8.76
N GLY A 93 -10.32 -16.04 8.20
CA GLY A 93 -10.36 -16.35 6.78
C GLY A 93 -9.02 -16.01 6.12
N TYR A 94 -9.05 -15.64 4.84
CA TYR A 94 -7.83 -15.42 4.08
C TYR A 94 -7.63 -13.94 3.71
N ILE A 95 -6.37 -13.52 3.69
CA ILE A 95 -5.94 -12.17 3.30
C ILE A 95 -5.05 -12.30 2.08
N ARG A 96 -5.32 -11.54 1.01
CA ARG A 96 -4.39 -11.45 -0.11
C ARG A 96 -3.21 -10.57 0.28
N ILE A 97 -2.01 -11.08 0.09
CA ILE A 97 -0.78 -10.32 0.30
C ILE A 97 -0.21 -9.90 -1.05
N GLY A 98 -0.22 -8.59 -1.30
CA GLY A 98 0.46 -7.97 -2.42
C GLY A 98 1.90 -7.65 -2.05
N ILE A 99 2.86 -8.35 -2.63
CA ILE A 99 4.28 -8.01 -2.53
C ILE A 99 4.69 -7.33 -3.83
N ARG A 100 5.03 -6.04 -3.77
CA ARG A 100 5.35 -5.22 -4.95
C ARG A 100 6.80 -4.75 -4.93
N PRO A 101 7.58 -4.97 -5.99
CA PRO A 101 8.89 -4.34 -6.12
C PRO A 101 8.74 -2.82 -6.20
N THR A 102 9.73 -2.08 -5.70
CA THR A 102 9.72 -0.62 -5.73
C THR A 102 9.82 -0.01 -7.13
N ASP A 103 10.25 -0.78 -8.14
CA ASP A 103 10.22 -0.37 -9.56
C ASP A 103 8.80 -0.17 -10.12
N ASP A 104 7.78 -0.73 -9.45
CA ASP A 104 6.38 -0.51 -9.79
C ASP A 104 5.88 0.92 -9.44
N PHE A 105 6.71 1.74 -8.81
CA PHE A 105 6.35 3.04 -8.25
C PHE A 105 7.10 4.15 -8.97
N ALA A 106 6.43 5.29 -9.20
CA ALA A 106 7.04 6.45 -9.84
C ALA A 106 8.21 7.04 -9.02
N THR A 107 8.18 6.85 -7.71
CA THR A 107 9.26 7.21 -6.79
C THR A 107 9.36 6.16 -5.70
N ILE A 108 10.59 5.81 -5.31
CA ILE A 108 10.84 4.94 -4.16
C ILE A 108 10.25 5.60 -2.90
N PRO A 109 9.39 4.92 -2.14
CA PRO A 109 8.79 5.49 -0.95
C PRO A 109 9.84 5.88 0.10
N LYS A 110 9.67 7.05 0.73
CA LYS A 110 10.67 7.56 1.68
C LYS A 110 10.62 6.90 3.06
N SER A 111 9.50 6.29 3.44
CA SER A 111 9.30 5.65 4.74
C SER A 111 9.58 4.13 4.73
N LEU A 112 10.40 3.66 3.79
CA LEU A 112 10.88 2.28 3.79
C LEU A 112 11.66 2.00 5.09
N GLN A 113 11.31 0.89 5.74
CA GLN A 113 11.98 0.41 6.94
C GLN A 113 12.64 -0.94 6.69
N LEU A 114 13.84 -1.15 7.24
CA LEU A 114 14.55 -2.43 7.16
C LEU A 114 13.71 -3.55 7.78
N LEU A 115 13.62 -4.70 7.10
CA LEU A 115 12.84 -5.85 7.57
C LEU A 115 13.29 -6.32 8.97
N GLY A 116 14.60 -6.34 9.20
CA GLY A 116 15.19 -6.74 10.49
C GLY A 116 14.92 -5.76 11.63
N ASN A 117 14.53 -4.51 11.32
CA ASN A 117 14.28 -3.46 12.30
C ASN A 117 12.80 -3.06 12.36
N LEU A 118 11.89 -3.85 11.76
CA LEU A 118 10.47 -3.57 11.83
C LEU A 118 10.02 -3.58 13.29
N ASP A 119 9.33 -2.51 13.68
CA ASP A 119 8.56 -2.48 14.91
C ASP A 119 7.07 -2.72 14.56
N PRO A 120 6.49 -3.87 14.94
CA PRO A 120 5.07 -4.14 14.72
C PRO A 120 4.15 -3.12 15.41
N ASP A 121 4.61 -2.42 16.44
CA ASP A 121 3.84 -1.36 17.08
C ASP A 121 3.92 -0.02 16.35
N GLU A 122 4.95 0.17 15.51
CA GLU A 122 5.13 1.33 14.61
C GLU A 122 5.02 0.91 13.14
N LEU A 123 3.80 0.79 12.64
CA LEU A 123 3.53 0.36 11.26
C LEU A 123 4.28 1.25 10.24
N PRO A 124 5.11 0.68 9.33
CA PRO A 124 5.80 1.43 8.29
C PRO A 124 4.81 1.81 7.19
N VAL A 125 4.02 2.86 7.40
CA VAL A 125 3.03 3.30 6.41
C VAL A 125 3.66 4.31 5.44
N ILE A 126 3.34 4.19 4.16
CA ILE A 126 3.78 5.17 3.14
C ILE A 126 3.31 6.58 3.50
N PRO A 127 4.10 7.65 3.25
CA PRO A 127 3.71 9.00 3.60
C PRO A 127 2.43 9.42 2.87
N LEU A 128 1.58 10.21 3.52
CA LEU A 128 0.26 10.57 3.02
C LEU A 128 0.28 11.15 1.60
N THR A 129 1.23 12.05 1.29
CA THR A 129 1.37 12.66 -0.04
C THR A 129 1.76 11.65 -1.11
N GLU A 130 2.67 10.73 -0.79
CA GLU A 130 3.09 9.65 -1.70
C GLU A 130 1.97 8.62 -1.91
N LEU A 131 1.17 8.33 -0.88
CA LEU A 131 -0.01 7.46 -0.99
C LEU A 131 -1.04 8.04 -1.96
N ILE A 132 -1.32 9.34 -1.87
CA ILE A 132 -2.25 10.02 -2.78
C ILE A 132 -1.78 9.89 -4.22
N ILE A 133 -0.50 10.15 -4.49
CA ILE A 133 0.08 10.03 -5.83
C ILE A 133 -0.04 8.59 -6.33
N PHE A 134 0.32 7.62 -5.50
CA PHE A 134 0.24 6.20 -5.85
C PHE A 134 -1.19 5.77 -6.20
N LYS A 135 -2.18 6.22 -5.43
CA LYS A 135 -3.59 5.93 -5.69
C LYS A 135 -4.11 6.62 -6.94
N ALA A 136 -3.72 7.88 -7.15
CA ALA A 136 -4.10 8.65 -8.33
C ALA A 136 -3.54 8.02 -9.62
N GLN A 137 -2.28 7.60 -9.61
CA GLN A 137 -1.64 6.95 -10.76
C GLN A 137 -2.24 5.59 -11.13
N ALA A 138 -2.77 4.85 -10.15
CA ALA A 138 -3.47 3.60 -10.43
C ALA A 138 -4.85 3.81 -11.08
N CYS A 139 -5.45 5.00 -10.91
CA CYS A 139 -6.77 5.31 -11.41
C CYS A 139 -6.75 5.57 -12.92
N GLY A 140 -7.60 4.86 -13.66
CA GLY A 140 -7.69 4.93 -15.13
C GLY A 140 -7.11 3.69 -15.83
N ASN A 141 -6.28 2.91 -15.13
CA ASN A 141 -5.63 1.71 -15.67
C ASN A 141 -6.22 0.40 -15.11
N ARG A 142 -7.37 0.48 -14.41
CA ARG A 142 -8.01 -0.66 -13.76
C ARG A 142 -9.48 -0.79 -14.14
N SER A 143 -10.15 -1.82 -13.63
CA SER A 143 -11.60 -1.97 -13.78
C SER A 143 -12.35 -0.76 -13.23
N LYS A 144 -13.54 -0.46 -13.76
CA LYS A 144 -14.39 0.66 -13.32
C LYS A 144 -14.57 0.74 -11.79
N LYS A 145 -14.83 -0.41 -11.14
CA LYS A 145 -14.99 -0.50 -9.68
C LYS A 145 -13.68 -0.26 -8.92
N GLN A 146 -12.52 -0.60 -9.49
CA GLN A 146 -11.23 -0.28 -8.89
C GLN A 146 -10.91 1.20 -9.04
N ASN A 147 -11.11 1.77 -10.24
CA ASN A 147 -10.89 3.20 -10.49
C ASN A 147 -11.76 4.07 -9.58
N GLN A 148 -13.06 3.75 -9.43
CA GLN A 148 -13.93 4.49 -8.51
C GLN A 148 -13.45 4.41 -7.05
N ARG A 149 -12.93 3.26 -6.62
CA ARG A 149 -12.33 3.11 -5.28
C ARG A 149 -11.06 3.92 -5.15
N ASP A 150 -10.15 3.84 -6.12
CA ASP A 150 -8.89 4.58 -6.10
C ASP A 150 -9.16 6.10 -6.11
N ALA A 151 -10.13 6.59 -6.89
CA ALA A 151 -10.55 8.00 -6.87
C ALA A 151 -11.22 8.41 -5.55
N THR A 152 -12.03 7.53 -4.95
CA THR A 152 -12.60 7.77 -3.61
C THR A 152 -11.49 7.89 -2.56
N ASP A 153 -10.55 6.94 -2.55
CA ASP A 153 -9.40 6.94 -1.65
C ASP A 153 -8.59 8.24 -1.78
N VAL A 154 -8.32 8.69 -3.01
CA VAL A 154 -7.63 9.96 -3.27
C VAL A 154 -8.40 11.13 -2.67
N SER A 155 -9.71 11.23 -2.93
CA SER A 155 -10.52 12.35 -2.41
C SER A 155 -10.58 12.38 -0.88
N GLU A 156 -10.73 11.22 -0.23
CA GLU A 156 -10.75 11.11 1.24
C GLU A 156 -9.40 11.51 1.84
N LEU A 157 -8.29 11.10 1.23
CA LEU A 157 -6.94 11.45 1.69
C LEU A 157 -6.61 12.93 1.46
N ILE A 158 -7.01 13.53 0.33
CA ILE A 158 -6.81 14.96 0.08
C ILE A 158 -7.58 15.80 1.11
N ASN A 159 -8.79 15.38 1.48
CA ASN A 159 -9.59 16.08 2.48
C ASN A 159 -8.98 16.08 3.90
N LEU A 160 -7.92 15.30 4.14
CA LEU A 160 -7.15 15.39 5.39
C LEU A 160 -6.23 16.62 5.45
N PHE A 161 -6.01 17.30 4.31
CA PHE A 161 -5.22 18.51 4.24
C PHE A 161 -6.10 19.76 4.45
N PRO A 162 -5.73 20.68 5.35
CA PRO A 162 -6.47 21.93 5.53
C PRO A 162 -6.26 22.88 4.34
N GLY A 163 -7.34 23.16 3.59
CA GLY A 163 -7.32 24.09 2.46
C GLY A 163 -6.36 23.65 1.35
N ARG A 164 -5.57 24.59 0.79
CA ARG A 164 -4.61 24.30 -0.30
C ARG A 164 -3.26 23.77 0.20
N SER A 165 -3.16 23.27 1.43
CA SER A 165 -1.88 22.81 2.00
C SER A 165 -1.33 21.59 1.28
N PHE A 166 -2.18 20.77 0.65
CA PHE A 166 -1.73 19.59 -0.10
C PHE A 166 -0.75 19.96 -1.23
N ARG A 167 -1.11 20.89 -2.12
CA ARG A 167 -0.21 21.35 -3.21
C ARG A 167 1.15 21.81 -2.71
N ARG A 168 1.18 22.52 -1.57
CA ARG A 168 2.41 23.09 -0.99
C ARG A 168 3.38 22.02 -0.49
N GLN A 169 2.89 20.80 -0.21
CA GLN A 169 3.73 19.67 0.23
C GLN A 169 4.26 18.84 -0.94
N LEU A 170 3.90 19.16 -2.18
CA LEU A 170 4.30 18.41 -3.36
C LEU A 170 5.46 19.08 -4.09
N MET A 171 6.41 18.27 -4.53
CA MET A 171 7.39 18.68 -5.55
C MET A 171 6.68 18.93 -6.89
N ASP A 172 7.25 19.79 -7.75
CA ASP A 172 6.64 20.11 -9.05
C ASP A 172 6.44 18.88 -9.95
N ARG A 173 7.36 17.91 -9.91
CA ARG A 173 7.19 16.63 -10.62
C ARG A 173 6.00 15.81 -10.12
N GLN A 174 5.73 15.83 -8.81
CA GLN A 174 4.59 15.14 -8.21
C GLN A 174 3.29 15.84 -8.60
N TRP A 175 3.33 17.17 -8.62
CA TRP A 175 2.21 17.98 -9.09
C TRP A 175 1.86 17.71 -10.55
N ALA A 176 2.86 17.75 -11.43
CA ALA A 176 2.69 17.44 -12.85
C ALA A 176 2.10 16.04 -13.04
N SER A 177 2.59 15.04 -12.30
CA SER A 177 2.03 13.69 -12.35
C SER A 177 0.55 13.64 -11.94
N LEU A 178 0.12 14.42 -10.94
CA LEU A 178 -1.28 14.47 -10.54
C LEU A 178 -2.16 15.15 -11.61
N GLN A 179 -1.68 16.22 -12.23
CA GLN A 179 -2.40 16.88 -13.32
C GLN A 179 -2.63 15.95 -14.52
N LEU A 180 -1.66 15.07 -14.84
CA LEU A 180 -1.81 14.09 -15.91
C LEU A 180 -2.92 13.07 -15.65
N VAL A 181 -3.15 12.68 -14.39
CA VAL A 181 -4.15 11.66 -14.01
C VAL A 181 -5.49 12.26 -13.57
N LYS A 182 -5.56 13.59 -13.42
CA LYS A 182 -6.77 14.34 -13.07
C LYS A 182 -7.99 14.00 -13.95
N PRO A 183 -7.88 13.84 -15.29
CA PRO A 183 -9.02 13.42 -16.11
C PRO A 183 -9.58 12.05 -15.72
N SER A 184 -8.70 11.09 -15.40
CA SER A 184 -9.11 9.75 -14.96
C SER A 184 -9.78 9.77 -13.59
N LEU A 185 -9.32 10.63 -12.68
CA LEU A 185 -9.97 10.87 -11.39
C LEU A 185 -11.37 11.47 -11.56
N LYS A 186 -11.50 12.52 -12.39
CA LYS A 186 -12.80 13.13 -12.73
C LYS A 186 -13.79 12.13 -13.33
N ALA A 187 -13.32 11.30 -14.28
CA ALA A 187 -14.16 10.27 -14.90
C ALA A 187 -14.61 9.19 -13.91
N SER A 188 -13.79 8.92 -12.87
CA SER A 188 -14.05 7.86 -11.90
C SER A 188 -14.85 8.31 -10.67
N LYS A 189 -14.85 9.62 -10.38
CA LYS A 189 -15.59 10.26 -9.30
C LYS A 189 -15.97 11.69 -9.71
N SER A 190 -17.02 11.83 -10.51
CA SER A 190 -17.43 13.11 -11.10
C SER A 190 -18.12 14.06 -10.12
N ASP A 191 -18.55 13.55 -8.97
CA ASP A 191 -19.21 14.31 -7.90
C ASP A 191 -18.23 15.06 -6.99
N TYR A 192 -16.92 14.87 -7.17
CA TYR A 192 -15.88 15.56 -6.42
C TYR A 192 -15.25 16.68 -7.24
N ASP A 193 -15.04 17.84 -6.60
CA ASP A 193 -14.42 19.00 -7.24
C ASP A 193 -12.89 18.84 -7.28
N TRP A 194 -12.43 18.09 -8.29
CA TRP A 194 -11.01 17.89 -8.58
C TRP A 194 -10.29 19.18 -9.03
N ASP A 195 -11.01 20.22 -9.44
CA ASP A 195 -10.40 21.49 -9.86
C ASP A 195 -10.01 22.35 -8.66
N THR A 196 -10.82 22.33 -7.61
CA THR A 196 -10.47 23.01 -6.35
C THR A 196 -9.51 22.18 -5.49
N ALA A 197 -9.59 20.85 -5.58
CA ALA A 197 -8.69 19.94 -4.86
C ALA A 197 -7.24 19.95 -5.42
N PHE A 198 -7.09 20.32 -6.70
CA PHE A 198 -5.79 20.47 -7.35
C PHE A 198 -5.56 21.92 -7.84
#